data_AF-A0A382W5V6-F1
#
_entry.id   AF-A0A382W5V6-F1
#
_cell.length_a   1.000
_cell.length_b   1.000
_cell.length_c   1.000
_cell.angle_alpha   90.00
_cell.angle_beta   90.00
_cell.angle_gamma   90.00
#
_symmetry.space_group_name_H-M   'P 1'
#
loop_
_entity.id
_entity.type
_entity.pdbx_description
1 polymer ?
#
loop_
_entity_poly.entity_id
_entity_poly.type
_entity_poly.pdbx_seq_one_letter_code
_entity_poly.pdbx_strand_id
1 'polypeptide(L)'
;MSNNDKYLIKKTVNISRAIKVINYYANDNVIGKSLSDGFYPDASKFKMIEENRIKNRNLLDIGAFIGNTSLLMAELVLDEDSVVYAFEPVYFECLEKNIKDNGLDNKILAYQCGLSSVNGFVENPKTEFESKSNYGGQSLLLLHEKNINHYLIQEPIDNSIELKRLDDFKLKNLGLVKIDVEGMELEVLKGGIDTIRNSNYPP
;
A
#
# COMPACT_ATOMS: atom_id res chain seq x y z
N MET A 1 0.04 17.51 13.01
CA MET A 1 0.20 17.79 11.57
C MET A 1 1.63 17.48 11.25
N SER A 2 1.87 16.47 10.41
CA SER A 2 3.24 16.12 10.04
C SER A 2 3.82 17.23 9.17
N ASN A 3 5.14 17.34 9.11
CA ASN A 3 5.80 18.36 8.30
C ASN A 3 5.59 18.14 6.78
N ASN A 4 5.00 17.00 6.38
CA ASN A 4 4.78 16.62 4.98
C ASN A 4 3.40 17.03 4.46
N ASP A 5 2.45 17.35 5.34
CA ASP A 5 1.09 17.79 4.97
C ASP A 5 1.10 19.03 4.03
N LYS A 6 2.10 19.90 4.16
CA LYS A 6 2.25 21.11 3.32
C LYS A 6 2.48 20.82 1.83
N TYR A 7 2.86 19.59 1.48
CA TYR A 7 3.14 19.18 0.11
C TYR A 7 1.98 18.40 -0.55
N LEU A 8 0.89 18.16 0.17
CA LEU A 8 -0.26 17.44 -0.34
C LEU A 8 -1.19 18.37 -1.15
N ILE A 9 -1.54 17.92 -2.35
CA ILE A 9 -2.61 18.47 -3.16
C ILE A 9 -3.83 17.57 -2.99
N LYS A 10 -5.00 18.18 -2.79
CA LYS A 10 -6.28 17.48 -2.75
C LYS A 10 -7.00 17.63 -4.08
N LYS A 11 -7.52 16.53 -4.61
CA LYS A 11 -8.32 16.53 -5.83
C LYS A 11 -9.52 15.60 -5.76
N THR A 12 -10.62 16.03 -6.35
CA THR A 12 -11.81 15.20 -6.53
C THR A 12 -11.80 14.56 -7.91
N VAL A 13 -11.97 13.25 -7.97
CA VAL A 13 -11.93 12.44 -9.20
C VAL A 13 -13.07 11.43 -9.21
N ASN A 14 -13.59 11.13 -10.41
CA ASN A 14 -14.63 10.13 -10.58
C ASN A 14 -14.01 8.75 -10.81
N ILE A 15 -14.56 7.73 -10.17
CA ILE A 15 -14.18 6.32 -10.37
C ILE A 15 -15.45 5.52 -10.60
N SER A 16 -15.69 5.12 -11.85
CA SER A 16 -16.90 4.38 -12.21
C SER A 16 -18.16 5.13 -11.70
N ARG A 17 -18.83 4.61 -10.65
CA ARG A 17 -20.04 5.16 -10.02
C ARG A 17 -19.80 5.94 -8.72
N ALA A 18 -18.55 6.16 -8.31
CA ALA A 18 -18.20 6.82 -7.05
C ALA A 18 -17.34 8.08 -7.29
N ILE A 19 -17.47 9.06 -6.40
CA ILE A 19 -16.61 10.25 -6.36
C ILE A 19 -15.59 10.04 -5.24
N LYS A 20 -14.31 10.24 -5.51
CA LYS A 20 -13.24 10.14 -4.51
C LYS A 20 -12.50 11.44 -4.33
N VAL A 21 -12.12 11.70 -3.08
CA VAL A 21 -11.21 12.77 -2.68
C VAL A 21 -9.83 12.16 -2.47
N ILE A 22 -8.88 12.51 -3.33
CA ILE A 22 -7.51 11.97 -3.28
C ILE A 22 -6.54 13.09 -2.95
N ASN A 23 -5.79 12.88 -1.89
CA ASN A 23 -4.61 13.62 -1.51
C ASN A 23 -3.39 12.93 -2.14
N TYR A 24 -2.46 13.70 -2.68
CA TYR A 24 -1.23 13.21 -3.29
C TYR A 24 -0.14 14.26 -3.17
N TYR A 25 1.12 13.86 -3.22
CA TYR A 25 2.25 14.80 -3.16
C TYR A 25 2.40 15.55 -4.48
N ALA A 26 2.51 16.88 -4.42
CA ALA A 26 2.59 17.75 -5.59
C ALA A 26 3.73 17.40 -6.56
N ASN A 27 4.82 16.85 -6.02
CA ASN A 27 6.02 16.52 -6.79
C ASN A 27 5.95 15.14 -7.46
N ASP A 28 4.88 14.36 -7.22
CA ASP A 28 4.65 13.08 -7.89
C ASP A 28 4.30 13.30 -9.38
N ASN A 29 5.22 12.88 -10.25
CA ASN A 29 5.11 13.08 -11.70
C ASN A 29 4.33 11.99 -12.45
N VAL A 30 3.89 10.93 -11.76
CA VAL A 30 3.17 9.80 -12.37
C VAL A 30 1.72 9.81 -11.92
N ILE A 31 1.50 9.52 -10.64
CA ILE A 31 0.19 9.49 -10.01
C ILE A 31 -0.37 10.89 -9.89
N GLY A 32 0.47 11.85 -9.49
CA GLY A 32 0.07 13.26 -9.41
C GLY A 32 -0.31 13.84 -10.76
N LYS A 33 0.36 13.41 -11.85
CA LYS A 33 -0.01 13.78 -13.21
C LYS A 33 -1.35 13.19 -13.64
N SER A 34 -1.57 11.89 -13.47
CA SER A 34 -2.87 11.26 -13.79
C SER A 34 -4.02 11.93 -13.05
N LEU A 35 -3.85 12.19 -11.75
CA LEU A 35 -4.82 12.91 -10.96
C LEU A 35 -5.00 14.34 -11.50
N SER A 36 -3.92 15.07 -11.79
CA SER A 36 -3.98 16.41 -12.40
C SER A 36 -4.75 16.43 -13.73
N ASP A 37 -4.66 15.37 -14.52
CA ASP A 37 -5.39 15.23 -15.79
C ASP A 37 -6.85 14.78 -15.60
N GLY A 38 -7.26 14.49 -14.35
CA GLY A 38 -8.62 14.12 -13.98
C GLY A 38 -8.91 12.63 -14.04
N PHE A 39 -7.88 11.80 -14.24
CA PHE A 39 -7.99 10.35 -14.29
C PHE A 39 -7.70 9.74 -12.93
N TYR A 40 -8.50 8.74 -12.55
CA TYR A 40 -8.18 7.94 -11.38
C TYR A 40 -7.03 6.97 -11.71
N PRO A 41 -5.91 7.02 -10.98
CA PRO A 41 -4.85 6.03 -11.12
C PRO A 41 -5.42 4.64 -10.84
N ASP A 42 -4.97 3.61 -11.56
CA ASP A 42 -5.43 2.23 -11.38
C ASP A 42 -6.91 1.94 -11.71
N ALA A 43 -7.66 2.87 -12.33
CA ALA A 43 -9.03 2.59 -12.76
C ALA A 43 -9.16 1.35 -13.65
N SER A 44 -8.13 1.06 -14.47
CA SER A 44 -8.07 -0.14 -15.31
C SER A 44 -7.92 -1.44 -14.52
N LYS A 45 -7.41 -1.40 -13.28
CA LYS A 45 -7.26 -2.58 -12.41
C LYS A 45 -8.61 -3.03 -11.81
N PHE A 46 -9.64 -2.19 -11.85
CA PHE A 46 -10.96 -2.49 -11.27
C PHE A 46 -11.50 -3.86 -11.67
N LYS A 47 -11.62 -4.09 -12.98
CA LYS A 47 -12.19 -5.33 -13.51
C LYS A 47 -11.36 -6.55 -13.14
N MET A 48 -10.03 -6.43 -13.16
CA MET A 48 -9.12 -7.50 -12.76
C MET A 48 -9.31 -7.88 -11.29
N ILE A 49 -9.41 -6.90 -10.40
CA ILE A 49 -9.62 -7.12 -8.96
C ILE A 49 -10.99 -7.77 -8.74
N GLU A 50 -12.04 -7.24 -9.37
CA GLU A 50 -13.41 -7.75 -9.27
C GLU A 50 -13.52 -9.21 -9.72
N GLU A 51 -12.92 -9.56 -10.86
CA GLU A 51 -13.00 -10.91 -11.45
C GLU A 51 -12.18 -11.96 -10.70
N ASN A 52 -11.06 -11.57 -10.08
CA ASN A 52 -10.14 -12.51 -9.44
C ASN A 52 -10.34 -12.65 -7.93
N ARG A 53 -11.10 -11.75 -7.28
CA ARG A 53 -11.32 -11.83 -5.84
C ARG A 53 -12.36 -12.88 -5.46
N ILE A 54 -12.06 -13.63 -4.40
CA ILE A 54 -13.04 -14.55 -3.81
C ILE A 54 -14.04 -13.76 -2.97
N LYS A 55 -15.34 -13.95 -3.20
CA LYS A 55 -16.44 -13.28 -2.47
C LYS A 55 -16.44 -13.62 -0.97
N ASN A 56 -16.92 -12.69 -0.15
CA ASN A 56 -17.06 -12.77 1.31
C ASN A 56 -15.73 -13.03 2.03
N ARG A 57 -14.65 -12.48 1.47
CA ARG A 57 -13.29 -12.60 2.00
C ARG A 57 -12.64 -11.23 2.03
N ASN A 58 -11.73 -11.06 2.99
CA ASN A 58 -10.90 -9.88 3.14
C ASN A 58 -9.91 -9.75 1.98
N LEU A 59 -9.52 -8.52 1.66
CA LEU A 59 -8.55 -8.23 0.60
C LEU A 59 -7.28 -7.66 1.22
N LEU A 60 -6.15 -7.88 0.56
CA LEU A 60 -4.84 -7.46 1.04
C LEU A 60 -4.13 -6.62 -0.04
N ASP A 61 -3.78 -5.37 0.30
CA ASP A 61 -3.04 -4.43 -0.53
C ASP A 61 -1.66 -4.18 0.10
N ILE A 62 -0.63 -4.84 -0.43
CA ILE A 62 0.76 -4.70 0.03
C ILE A 62 1.49 -3.72 -0.90
N GLY A 63 2.09 -2.69 -0.30
CA GLY A 63 2.58 -1.52 -1.03
C GLY A 63 1.40 -0.64 -1.46
N ALA A 64 0.58 -0.23 -0.50
CA ALA A 64 -0.66 0.50 -0.78
C ALA A 64 -0.43 1.92 -1.31
N PHE A 65 0.80 2.46 -1.16
CA PHE A 65 1.17 3.82 -1.58
C PHE A 65 0.18 4.85 -1.00
N ILE A 66 -0.40 5.73 -1.82
CA ILE A 66 -1.43 6.68 -1.38
C ILE A 66 -2.85 6.08 -1.30
N GLY A 67 -3.01 4.77 -1.52
CA GLY A 67 -4.27 4.05 -1.35
C GLY A 67 -5.13 3.90 -2.61
N ASN A 68 -4.62 4.18 -3.81
CA ASN A 68 -5.42 4.10 -5.05
C ASN A 68 -6.12 2.73 -5.20
N THR A 69 -5.38 1.65 -4.97
CA THR A 69 -5.94 0.29 -5.04
C THR A 69 -6.81 -0.03 -3.82
N SER A 70 -6.37 0.32 -2.61
CA SER A 70 -7.13 0.13 -1.37
C SER A 70 -8.53 0.79 -1.39
N LEU A 71 -8.63 2.04 -1.83
CA LEU A 71 -9.89 2.78 -1.94
C LEU A 71 -10.81 2.17 -3.00
N LEU A 72 -10.25 1.73 -4.12
CA LEU A 72 -10.99 1.05 -5.19
C LEU A 72 -11.54 -0.30 -4.69
N MET A 73 -10.73 -1.09 -3.99
CA MET A 73 -11.14 -2.35 -3.38
C MET A 73 -12.32 -2.14 -2.42
N ALA A 74 -12.17 -1.21 -1.46
CA ALA A 74 -13.16 -0.99 -0.41
C ALA A 74 -14.51 -0.48 -0.93
N GLU A 75 -14.50 0.37 -1.96
CA GLU A 75 -15.73 1.00 -2.47
C GLU A 75 -16.47 0.14 -3.49
N LEU A 76 -15.74 -0.50 -4.40
CA LEU A 76 -16.34 -1.07 -5.60
C LEU A 76 -16.39 -2.59 -5.62
N VAL A 77 -15.56 -3.25 -4.79
CA VAL A 77 -15.32 -4.69 -4.91
C VAL A 77 -15.60 -5.45 -3.61
N LEU A 78 -15.33 -4.84 -2.46
CA LEU A 78 -15.42 -5.44 -1.13
C LEU A 78 -16.87 -5.80 -0.77
N ASP A 79 -17.08 -7.02 -0.27
CA ASP A 79 -18.39 -7.44 0.23
C ASP A 79 -18.65 -6.87 1.64
N GLU A 80 -19.91 -6.83 2.07
CA GLU A 80 -20.37 -6.05 3.23
C GLU A 80 -19.62 -6.37 4.55
N ASP A 81 -19.35 -7.64 4.83
CA ASP A 81 -18.67 -8.06 6.08
C ASP A 81 -17.14 -8.20 5.94
N SER A 82 -16.57 -7.77 4.81
CA SER A 82 -15.13 -7.88 4.54
C SER A 82 -14.39 -6.57 4.81
N VAL A 83 -13.07 -6.67 4.99
CA VAL A 83 -12.16 -5.51 5.12
C VAL A 83 -11.00 -5.59 4.13
N VAL A 84 -10.39 -4.45 3.84
CA VAL A 84 -9.09 -4.34 3.15
C VAL A 84 -8.00 -4.14 4.20
N TYR A 85 -6.97 -4.97 4.21
CA TYR A 85 -5.74 -4.72 4.95
C TYR A 85 -4.73 -4.03 4.02
N ALA A 86 -4.26 -2.84 4.39
CA ALA A 86 -3.36 -2.03 3.56
C ALA A 86 -2.02 -1.82 4.26
N PHE A 87 -0.92 -2.18 3.60
CA PHE A 87 0.44 -2.05 4.14
C PHE A 87 1.22 -1.02 3.34
N GLU A 88 1.64 0.06 4.00
CA GLU A 88 2.43 1.12 3.39
C GLU A 88 3.37 1.75 4.43
N PRO A 89 4.70 1.71 4.26
CA PRO A 89 5.61 2.33 5.20
C PRO A 89 5.83 3.84 4.99
N VAL A 90 6.03 4.28 3.75
CA VAL A 90 6.57 5.62 3.44
C VAL A 90 5.45 6.65 3.25
N TYR A 91 4.42 6.28 2.47
CA TYR A 91 3.32 7.18 2.10
C TYR A 91 2.10 7.02 3.03
N PHE A 92 2.29 6.44 4.20
CA PHE A 92 1.24 6.06 5.14
C PHE A 92 0.32 7.21 5.55
N GLU A 93 0.89 8.38 5.84
CA GLU A 93 0.08 9.55 6.25
C GLU A 93 -0.88 9.99 5.15
N CYS A 94 -0.44 9.92 3.88
CA CYS A 94 -1.27 10.23 2.73
C CYS A 94 -2.35 9.17 2.53
N LEU A 95 -2.01 7.89 2.66
CA LEU A 95 -2.97 6.77 2.68
C LEU A 95 -4.04 6.97 3.76
N GLU A 96 -3.63 7.22 5.00
CA GLU A 96 -4.54 7.39 6.14
C GLU A 96 -5.47 8.59 5.91
N LYS A 97 -4.93 9.69 5.38
CA LYS A 97 -5.73 10.86 5.00
C LYS A 97 -6.74 10.52 3.92
N ASN A 98 -6.36 9.75 2.90
CA ASN A 98 -7.25 9.31 1.83
C ASN A 98 -8.34 8.36 2.32
N ILE A 99 -8.03 7.47 3.26
CA ILE A 99 -9.04 6.61 3.90
C ILE A 99 -10.08 7.48 4.63
N LYS A 100 -9.62 8.41 5.47
CA LYS A 100 -10.48 9.30 6.25
C LYS A 100 -11.32 10.25 5.40
N ASP A 101 -10.71 10.91 4.42
CA ASP A 101 -11.40 11.86 3.54
C ASP A 101 -12.49 11.21 2.68
N ASN A 102 -12.49 9.87 2.56
CA ASN A 102 -13.53 9.10 1.86
C ASN A 102 -14.43 8.29 2.80
N GLY A 103 -14.30 8.43 4.13
CA GLY A 103 -15.14 7.74 5.12
C GLY A 103 -15.02 6.21 5.08
N LEU A 104 -13.82 5.69 4.79
CA LEU A 104 -13.55 4.26 4.64
C LEU A 104 -12.79 3.65 5.83
N ASP A 105 -12.71 4.34 6.95
CA ASP A 105 -12.01 3.90 8.17
C ASP A 105 -12.57 2.61 8.77
N ASN A 106 -13.85 2.31 8.52
CA ASN A 106 -14.48 1.04 8.91
C ASN A 106 -14.24 -0.10 7.91
N LYS A 107 -13.68 0.18 6.73
CA LYS A 107 -13.45 -0.80 5.66
C LYS A 107 -11.98 -1.06 5.36
N ILE A 108 -11.10 -0.11 5.64
CA ILE A 108 -9.66 -0.21 5.36
C ILE A 108 -8.86 -0.13 6.66
N LEU A 109 -8.16 -1.22 6.98
CA LEU A 109 -7.24 -1.32 8.11
C LEU A 109 -5.81 -1.11 7.60
N ALA A 110 -5.26 0.08 7.82
CA ALA A 110 -3.94 0.46 7.34
C ALA A 110 -2.83 0.24 8.39
N TYR A 111 -1.66 -0.24 7.95
CA TYR A 111 -0.49 -0.47 8.79
C TYR A 111 0.74 0.25 8.23
N GLN A 112 1.39 1.05 9.07
CA GLN A 112 2.61 1.79 8.76
C GLN A 112 3.85 0.90 8.87
N CYS A 113 3.98 -0.07 7.97
CA CYS A 113 5.16 -0.93 7.90
C CYS A 113 5.35 -1.51 6.49
N GLY A 114 6.59 -1.85 6.17
CA GLY A 114 6.92 -2.68 5.02
C GLY A 114 6.78 -4.16 5.38
N LEU A 115 6.41 -5.00 4.42
CA LEU A 115 6.38 -6.45 4.60
C LEU A 115 7.66 -7.10 4.05
N SER A 116 8.19 -8.08 4.79
CA SER A 116 9.46 -8.75 4.48
C SER A 116 9.51 -10.16 5.08
N SER A 117 10.56 -10.92 4.79
CA SER A 117 10.81 -12.25 5.36
C SER A 117 11.30 -12.21 6.81
N VAL A 118 11.66 -11.02 7.29
CA VAL A 118 12.29 -10.74 8.58
C VAL A 118 11.63 -9.54 9.24
N ASN A 119 11.69 -9.51 10.57
CA ASN A 119 11.33 -8.34 11.36
C ASN A 119 12.56 -7.49 11.62
N GLY A 120 12.38 -6.18 11.69
CA GLY A 120 13.44 -5.24 12.04
C GLY A 120 13.18 -3.87 11.44
N PHE A 121 14.23 -3.09 11.29
CA PHE A 121 14.15 -1.78 10.67
C PHE A 121 15.16 -1.69 9.53
N VAL A 122 14.89 -0.83 8.56
CA VAL A 122 15.86 -0.41 7.55
C VAL A 122 15.89 1.12 7.49
N GLU A 123 17.05 1.69 7.17
CA GLU A 123 17.13 3.12 6.89
C GLU A 123 16.26 3.42 5.67
N ASN A 124 15.37 4.43 5.78
CA ASN A 124 14.63 4.89 4.61
C ASN A 124 15.62 5.54 3.65
N PRO A 125 15.78 5.03 2.40
CA PRO A 125 16.57 5.72 1.40
C PRO A 125 15.90 7.07 1.14
N LYS A 126 16.42 8.12 1.78
CA LYS A 126 15.82 9.45 1.94
C LYS A 126 14.83 9.79 0.82
N THR A 127 13.55 9.66 1.12
CA THR A 127 12.48 10.18 0.28
C THR A 127 12.57 11.71 0.34
N GLU A 128 13.35 12.32 -0.56
CA GLU A 128 13.37 13.77 -0.66
C GLU A 128 12.07 14.24 -1.30
N PHE A 129 11.06 14.52 -0.47
CA PHE A 129 9.80 15.13 -0.90
C PHE A 129 9.99 16.52 -1.53
N GLU A 130 11.19 17.10 -1.43
CA GLU A 130 11.55 18.42 -1.94
C GLU A 130 12.14 18.40 -3.36
N SER A 131 12.59 17.24 -3.87
CA SER A 131 13.17 17.11 -5.22
C SER A 131 12.23 16.36 -6.17
N LYS A 132 12.27 16.70 -7.47
CA LYS A 132 11.46 16.03 -8.50
C LYS A 132 11.96 14.60 -8.68
N SER A 133 11.19 13.60 -8.27
CA SER A 133 11.53 12.18 -8.40
C SER A 133 10.34 11.33 -8.86
N ASN A 134 10.60 10.08 -9.27
CA ASN A 134 9.55 9.09 -9.55
C ASN A 134 9.17 8.41 -8.23
N TYR A 135 8.23 9.00 -7.48
CA TYR A 135 7.86 8.59 -6.13
C TYR A 135 7.35 7.15 -6.04
N GLY A 136 6.55 6.71 -7.02
CA GLY A 136 6.06 5.33 -7.10
C GLY A 136 7.13 4.28 -7.43
N GLY A 137 8.29 4.69 -7.96
CA GLY A 137 9.38 3.81 -8.38
C GLY A 137 10.65 3.98 -7.56
N GLN A 138 10.58 4.52 -6.33
CA GLN A 138 11.71 4.52 -5.41
C GLN A 138 11.91 3.12 -4.86
N SER A 139 12.49 2.31 -5.73
CA SER A 139 12.77 0.92 -5.49
C SER A 139 13.67 0.79 -4.26
N LEU A 140 13.27 -0.09 -3.36
CA LEU A 140 14.22 -0.79 -2.49
C LEU A 140 15.11 -1.74 -3.31
N LEU A 141 15.35 -1.49 -4.61
CA LEU A 141 16.18 -2.31 -5.52
C LEU A 141 17.56 -2.57 -4.92
N LEU A 142 18.08 -1.61 -4.15
CA LEU A 142 19.35 -1.73 -3.42
C LEU A 142 19.32 -2.85 -2.37
N LEU A 143 18.16 -3.17 -1.79
CA LEU A 143 17.98 -4.29 -0.86
C LEU A 143 17.87 -5.65 -1.58
N HIS A 144 17.37 -5.67 -2.82
CA HIS A 144 17.24 -6.92 -3.58
C HIS A 144 18.60 -7.46 -4.05
N GLU A 145 19.51 -6.58 -4.51
CA GLU A 145 20.85 -7.00 -4.96
C GLU A 145 21.77 -7.45 -3.82
N LYS A 146 21.50 -7.00 -2.59
CA LYS A 146 22.33 -7.24 -1.40
C LYS A 146 21.43 -7.71 -0.26
N ASN A 147 21.42 -9.02 -0.03
CA ASN A 147 20.74 -9.72 1.07
C ASN A 147 20.31 -8.81 2.23
N ILE A 148 18.99 -8.65 2.40
CA ILE A 148 18.31 -7.71 3.31
C ILE A 148 18.92 -7.67 4.73
N ASN A 149 19.46 -8.80 5.20
CA ASN A 149 20.12 -8.91 6.50
C ASN A 149 21.30 -7.93 6.69
N HIS A 150 21.92 -7.45 5.62
CA HIS A 150 23.00 -6.45 5.70
C HIS A 150 22.50 -5.04 6.03
N TYR A 151 21.22 -4.76 5.81
CA TYR A 151 20.61 -3.45 6.01
C TYR A 151 19.70 -3.40 7.25
N LEU A 152 19.47 -4.55 7.90
CA LEU A 152 18.70 -4.60 9.12
C LEU A 152 19.43 -3.89 10.25
N ILE A 153 18.73 -2.94 10.85
CA ILE A 153 19.11 -2.33 12.13
C ILE A 153 18.14 -2.84 13.21
N GLN A 154 18.67 -3.04 14.42
CA GLN A 154 17.92 -3.65 15.52
C GLN A 154 16.96 -2.68 16.21
N GLU A 155 17.30 -1.39 16.23
CA GLU A 155 16.53 -0.35 16.89
C GLU A 155 16.09 0.71 15.88
N PRO A 156 14.91 1.32 16.04
CA PRO A 156 14.44 2.38 15.17
C PRO A 156 15.38 3.59 15.26
N ILE A 157 15.79 4.09 14.09
CA ILE A 157 16.45 5.40 13.95
C ILE A 157 15.48 6.40 13.31
N ASP A 158 15.85 7.68 13.32
CA ASP A 158 15.05 8.72 12.70
C ASP A 158 14.79 8.40 11.22
N ASN A 159 13.52 8.50 10.81
CA ASN A 159 13.03 8.10 9.49
C ASN A 159 13.28 6.64 9.09
N SER A 160 13.54 5.71 10.01
CA SER A 160 13.60 4.28 9.65
C SER A 160 12.25 3.70 9.25
N ILE A 161 12.26 2.70 8.37
CA ILE A 161 11.09 1.92 7.98
C ILE A 161 11.07 0.65 8.83
N GLU A 162 9.96 0.42 9.52
CA GLU A 162 9.70 -0.86 10.19
C GLU A 162 9.35 -1.93 9.16
N LEU A 163 9.99 -3.08 9.27
CA LEU A 163 9.70 -4.29 8.50
C LEU A 163 9.07 -5.34 9.41
N LYS A 164 8.00 -5.97 8.91
CA LYS A 164 7.31 -7.08 9.59
C LYS A 164 7.04 -8.24 8.65
N ARG A 165 6.98 -9.44 9.20
CA ARG A 165 6.44 -10.61 8.50
C ARG A 165 4.92 -10.53 8.42
N LEU A 166 4.37 -10.85 7.25
CA LEU A 166 2.92 -10.92 7.05
C LEU A 166 2.28 -11.97 7.99
N ASP A 167 2.96 -13.08 8.24
CA ASP A 167 2.50 -14.15 9.12
C ASP A 167 2.26 -13.71 10.57
N ASP A 168 2.96 -12.66 11.04
CA ASP A 168 2.82 -12.17 12.41
C ASP A 168 1.47 -11.48 12.64
N PHE A 169 0.82 -11.01 11.57
CA PHE A 169 -0.53 -10.43 11.62
C PHE A 169 -1.63 -11.49 11.75
N LYS A 170 -1.32 -12.76 11.48
CA LYS A 170 -2.27 -13.89 11.58
C LYS A 170 -3.58 -13.61 10.84
N LEU A 171 -3.48 -12.95 9.68
CA LEU A 171 -4.64 -12.61 8.86
C LEU A 171 -5.31 -13.89 8.36
N LYS A 172 -6.64 -13.83 8.26
CA LYS A 172 -7.46 -14.96 7.83
C LYS A 172 -8.48 -14.51 6.82
N ASN A 173 -9.05 -15.50 6.13
CA ASN A 173 -10.12 -15.31 5.18
C ASN A 173 -9.74 -14.32 4.05
N LEU A 174 -8.58 -14.50 3.42
CA LEU A 174 -8.12 -13.62 2.34
C LEU A 174 -8.63 -14.11 0.97
N GLY A 175 -9.25 -13.24 0.21
CA GLY A 175 -9.80 -13.53 -1.13
C GLY A 175 -8.99 -12.97 -2.28
N LEU A 176 -8.04 -12.08 -2.01
CA LEU A 176 -7.11 -11.51 -2.97
C LEU A 176 -5.91 -10.93 -2.22
N VAL A 177 -4.72 -11.12 -2.78
CA VAL A 177 -3.49 -10.47 -2.32
C VAL A 177 -2.88 -9.74 -3.50
N LYS A 178 -2.78 -8.41 -3.41
CA LYS A 178 -2.03 -7.56 -4.32
C LYS A 178 -0.69 -7.23 -3.67
N ILE A 179 0.39 -7.43 -4.41
CA ILE A 179 1.76 -7.15 -3.97
C ILE A 179 2.39 -6.24 -5.02
N ASP A 180 2.76 -5.04 -4.61
CA ASP A 180 3.39 -4.02 -5.46
C ASP A 180 4.36 -3.22 -4.59
N VAL A 181 5.52 -3.81 -4.32
CA VAL A 181 6.49 -3.32 -3.33
C VAL A 181 7.85 -3.00 -3.96
N GLU A 182 7.87 -2.84 -5.28
CA GLU A 182 9.01 -2.37 -6.07
C GLU A 182 10.32 -3.10 -5.75
N GLY A 183 10.30 -4.44 -5.87
CA GLY A 183 11.49 -5.31 -5.79
C GLY A 183 11.61 -6.15 -4.52
N MET A 184 10.65 -6.07 -3.61
CA MET A 184 10.62 -6.84 -2.35
C MET A 184 9.57 -7.97 -2.35
N GLU A 185 8.98 -8.30 -3.50
CA GLU A 185 7.86 -9.23 -3.61
C GLU A 185 8.22 -10.61 -3.07
N LEU A 186 9.43 -11.09 -3.36
CA LEU A 186 9.91 -12.38 -2.87
C LEU A 186 10.03 -12.41 -1.34
N GLU A 187 10.47 -11.31 -0.73
CA GLU A 187 10.62 -11.22 0.72
C GLU A 187 9.26 -11.15 1.41
N VAL A 188 8.31 -10.41 0.84
CA VAL A 188 6.89 -10.43 1.28
C VAL A 188 6.33 -11.85 1.25
N LEU A 189 6.53 -12.57 0.14
CA LEU A 189 6.04 -13.94 -0.02
C LEU A 189 6.66 -14.89 1.01
N LYS A 190 7.97 -14.79 1.25
CA LYS A 190 8.66 -15.58 2.30
C LYS A 190 8.15 -15.26 3.71
N GLY A 191 7.83 -14.01 3.99
CA GLY A 191 7.26 -13.57 5.26
C GLY A 191 5.78 -13.90 5.46
N GLY A 192 5.10 -14.37 4.41
CA GLY A 192 3.66 -14.61 4.36
C GLY A 192 3.27 -16.06 4.05
N ILE A 193 4.20 -17.00 4.14
CA ILE A 193 3.98 -18.40 3.74
C ILE A 193 2.79 -19.00 4.48
N ASP A 194 2.71 -18.80 5.81
CA ASP A 194 1.64 -19.37 6.61
C ASP A 194 0.30 -18.71 6.29
N THR A 195 0.30 -17.39 6.10
CA THR A 195 -0.88 -16.60 5.71
C THR A 195 -1.45 -17.07 4.38
N ILE A 196 -0.59 -17.29 3.38
CA ILE A 196 -0.99 -17.76 2.05
C ILE A 196 -1.52 -19.20 2.15
N ARG A 197 -0.80 -20.11 2.81
CA ARG A 197 -1.24 -21.51 2.98
C ARG A 197 -2.56 -21.61 3.72
N ASN A 198 -2.73 -20.85 4.79
CA ASN A 198 -3.95 -20.82 5.60
C ASN A 198 -5.14 -20.16 4.87
N SER A 199 -4.89 -19.49 3.74
CA SER A 199 -5.95 -18.93 2.90
C SER A 199 -6.68 -19.99 2.07
N ASN A 200 -6.16 -21.23 2.01
CA ASN A 200 -6.73 -22.40 1.32
C ASN A 200 -6.99 -22.17 -0.19
N TYR A 201 -6.22 -21.30 -0.85
CA TYR A 201 -6.38 -20.96 -2.26
C TYR A 201 -5.05 -20.62 -2.97
N PRO A 202 -4.85 -21.02 -4.24
CA PRO A 202 -5.71 -21.95 -4.98
C PRO A 202 -5.78 -23.33 -4.28
N PRO A 203 -6.94 -24.00 -4.32
CA PRO A 203 -7.20 -25.22 -3.54
C PRO A 203 -6.37 -26.41 -4.03
#